data_AF-B5Z6L3-F1
#
_entry.id   AF-B5Z6L3-F1
#
_cell.length_a   1.000
_cell.length_b   1.000
_cell.length_c   1.000
_cell.angle_alpha   90.00
_cell.angle_beta   90.00
_cell.angle_gamma   90.00
#
_symmetry.space_group_name_H-M   'P 1'
#
loop_
_entity.id
_entity.type
_entity.pdbx_description
1 polymer ?
#
loop_
_entity_poly.entity_id
_entity_poly.type
_entity_poly.pdbx_seq_one_letter_code
_entity_poly.pdbx_strand_id
1 'polypeptide(L)'
;MNYPNPPRPEITTKEKPAFKEITNELLRELENALNNATLWKEQVNLSLKGVRRILEVITGMDFFQKANEIDERLRGIVKWLENSSNELETKMREYESYFTDFNTSMRSNEQEVTAILNANTENIKNEVKKLENQIIEITTRLLTSYQIFLDNAKKSTNNQIAENKTASLEAIAQAKTNANNEISANQTQAINNINEAKVSATTQINTNKQEVLNNITQEKQEATSEINEAKKTAFNELLETLKPKFSGLFVGVYYIRNVIYIKGGWEQKVKDLSDYTLEKSKKGE
;
A
#
# COMPACT_ATOMS: atom_id res chain seq x y z
N MET A 1 40.03 5.64 52.93
CA MET A 1 41.51 5.51 52.96
C MET A 1 42.04 6.22 54.19
N ASN A 2 42.87 5.54 54.98
CA ASN A 2 43.45 6.08 56.21
C ASN A 2 44.97 6.07 56.11
N TYR A 3 45.63 7.22 56.15
CA TYR A 3 47.08 7.33 55.97
C TYR A 3 47.73 7.74 57.30
N PRO A 4 48.85 7.11 57.69
CA PRO A 4 49.61 7.58 58.84
C PRO A 4 50.21 8.96 58.55
N ASN A 5 50.38 9.77 59.59
CA ASN A 5 51.07 11.06 59.49
C ASN A 5 52.59 10.81 59.43
N PRO A 6 53.34 11.53 58.58
CA PRO A 6 54.78 11.40 58.53
C PRO A 6 55.45 11.91 59.83
N PRO A 7 56.56 11.30 60.27
CA PRO A 7 57.35 11.83 61.38
C PRO A 7 57.86 13.25 61.10
N ARG A 8 58.01 14.06 62.16
CA ARG A 8 58.59 15.41 62.05
C ARG A 8 60.09 15.33 61.72
N PRO A 9 60.60 16.17 60.81
CA PRO A 9 61.98 16.11 60.34
C PRO A 9 63.03 16.67 61.32
N GLU A 10 62.62 17.32 62.41
CA GLU A 10 63.53 18.02 63.33
C GLU A 10 64.24 17.07 64.31
N ILE A 11 65.55 17.28 64.53
CA ILE A 11 66.36 16.71 65.63
C ILE A 11 66.51 17.75 66.76
N THR A 12 66.49 17.30 68.02
CA THR A 12 66.32 18.18 69.20
C THR A 12 67.62 18.77 69.75
N THR A 13 68.79 18.26 69.36
CA THR A 13 70.10 18.81 69.78
C THR A 13 70.41 20.16 69.13
N LYS A 14 69.92 21.27 69.73
CA LYS A 14 70.16 22.64 69.24
C LYS A 14 71.42 23.33 69.77
N GLU A 15 72.05 22.82 70.83
CA GLU A 15 73.24 23.47 71.42
C GLU A 15 74.55 22.86 70.91
N LYS A 16 75.17 23.60 69.99
CA LYS A 16 76.52 23.36 69.46
C LYS A 16 77.57 23.81 70.49
N PRO A 17 78.57 22.99 70.87
CA PRO A 17 79.69 23.48 71.65
C PRO A 17 80.44 24.58 70.87
N ALA A 18 80.75 25.69 71.53
CA ALA A 18 81.33 26.87 70.89
C ALA A 18 82.73 26.59 70.32
N PHE A 19 82.85 26.60 68.99
CA PHE A 19 84.13 26.65 68.25
C PHE A 19 83.98 27.50 66.97
N LYS A 20 85.05 28.24 66.64
CA LYS A 20 85.16 29.06 65.42
C LYS A 20 84.94 28.21 64.16
N GLU A 21 83.95 28.64 63.38
CA GLU A 21 83.60 28.32 61.99
C GLU A 21 84.47 27.31 61.23
N ILE A 22 84.01 26.05 61.13
CA ILE A 22 83.99 25.27 59.87
C ILE A 22 82.72 24.38 59.82
N THR A 23 81.55 24.86 60.30
CA THR A 23 80.33 24.02 60.35
C THR A 23 79.04 24.85 60.38
N ASN A 24 78.87 25.82 59.48
CA ASN A 24 77.63 26.61 59.40
C ASN A 24 76.91 26.50 58.04
N GLU A 25 77.61 26.19 56.93
CA GLU A 25 76.99 26.08 55.61
C GLU A 25 76.06 24.85 55.50
N LEU A 26 76.54 23.68 55.97
CA LEU A 26 75.88 22.38 55.81
C LEU A 26 74.54 22.29 56.56
N LEU A 27 74.49 22.82 57.80
CA LEU A 27 73.27 22.80 58.62
C LEU A 27 72.21 23.75 58.06
N ARG A 28 72.64 24.89 57.51
CA ARG A 28 71.75 25.87 56.87
C ARG A 28 71.18 25.35 55.54
N GLU A 29 71.97 24.61 54.77
CA GLU A 29 71.50 23.94 53.55
C GLU A 29 70.51 22.81 53.86
N LEU A 30 70.74 22.05 54.95
CA LEU A 30 69.84 21.00 55.41
C LEU A 30 68.48 21.58 55.86
N GLU A 31 68.52 22.65 56.64
CA GLU A 31 67.34 23.37 57.12
C GLU A 31 66.55 24.00 55.97
N ASN A 32 67.22 24.61 54.99
CA ASN A 32 66.57 25.16 53.78
C ASN A 32 65.95 24.06 52.90
N ALA A 33 66.59 22.90 52.77
CA ALA A 33 66.03 21.77 52.02
C ALA A 33 64.79 21.17 52.69
N LEU A 34 64.75 21.16 54.03
CA LEU A 34 63.62 20.65 54.81
C LEU A 34 62.44 21.63 54.85
N ASN A 35 62.69 22.95 54.83
CA ASN A 35 61.67 23.98 55.00
C ASN A 35 60.91 24.37 53.71
N ASN A 36 61.27 23.85 52.53
CA ASN A 36 60.83 24.44 51.25
C ASN A 36 60.20 23.47 50.22
N ALA A 37 59.55 22.38 50.62
CA ALA A 37 58.93 21.42 49.69
C ALA A 37 57.42 21.23 49.94
N THR A 38 56.59 21.52 48.93
CA THR A 38 55.12 21.44 48.96
C THR A 38 54.56 20.04 48.67
N LEU A 39 55.40 19.04 48.36
CA LEU A 39 54.97 17.69 47.98
C LEU A 39 55.71 16.58 48.75
N TRP A 40 54.94 15.66 49.36
CA TRP A 40 55.41 14.58 50.25
C TRP A 40 56.55 13.70 49.68
N LYS A 41 56.51 13.40 48.37
CA LYS A 41 57.57 12.60 47.70
C LYS A 41 58.92 13.31 47.71
N GLU A 42 58.90 14.64 47.58
CA GLU A 42 60.12 15.46 47.63
C GLU A 42 60.64 15.55 49.06
N GLN A 43 59.74 15.68 50.04
CA GLN A 43 60.10 15.72 51.45
C GLN A 43 60.80 14.43 51.91
N VAL A 44 60.28 13.25 51.55
CA VAL A 44 60.92 11.95 51.86
C VAL A 44 62.29 11.83 51.19
N ASN A 45 62.39 12.18 49.90
CA ASN A 45 63.64 12.12 49.14
C ASN A 45 64.71 13.07 49.73
N LEU A 46 64.31 14.27 50.15
CA LEU A 46 65.21 15.25 50.77
C LEU A 46 65.67 14.82 52.16
N SER A 47 64.76 14.27 53.00
CA SER A 47 65.15 13.69 54.29
C SER A 47 66.16 12.56 54.14
N LEU A 48 65.95 11.63 53.18
CA LEU A 48 66.88 10.53 52.92
C LEU A 48 68.24 11.01 52.40
N LYS A 49 68.28 12.05 51.56
CA LYS A 49 69.52 12.70 51.12
C LYS A 49 70.25 13.37 52.29
N GLY A 50 69.52 14.00 53.22
CA GLY A 50 70.08 14.58 54.43
C GLY A 50 70.75 13.53 55.32
N VAL A 51 70.07 12.41 55.57
CA VAL A 51 70.64 11.26 56.32
C VAL A 51 71.90 10.72 55.66
N ARG A 52 71.87 10.49 54.33
CA ARG A 52 73.04 10.03 53.57
C ARG A 52 74.22 10.99 53.72
N ARG A 53 73.98 12.30 53.66
CA ARG A 53 75.04 13.31 53.75
C ARG A 53 75.66 13.37 55.15
N ILE A 54 74.86 13.22 56.20
CA ILE A 54 75.35 13.12 57.58
C ILE A 54 76.26 11.90 57.74
N LEU A 55 75.83 10.74 57.20
CA LEU A 55 76.62 9.51 57.22
C LEU A 55 77.96 9.66 56.48
N GLU A 56 77.96 10.30 55.30
CA GLU A 56 79.17 10.60 54.53
C GLU A 56 80.13 11.53 55.29
N VAL A 57 79.62 12.50 56.05
CA VAL A 57 80.44 13.41 56.86
C VAL A 57 81.03 12.71 58.09
N ILE A 58 80.25 11.88 58.79
CA ILE A 58 80.71 11.10 59.95
C ILE A 58 81.80 10.10 59.54
N THR A 59 81.65 9.46 58.37
CA THR A 59 82.63 8.48 57.85
C THR A 59 83.86 9.12 57.21
N GLY A 60 83.73 10.31 56.62
CA GLY A 60 84.83 11.06 56.00
C GLY A 60 85.63 11.96 56.95
N MET A 61 85.31 11.96 58.24
CA MET A 61 85.96 12.86 59.21
C MET A 61 87.36 12.34 59.58
N ASP A 62 88.40 13.03 59.09
CA ASP A 62 89.83 12.81 59.42
C ASP A 62 90.18 13.17 60.89
N PHE A 63 89.15 13.30 61.73
CA PHE A 63 89.19 13.81 63.10
C PHE A 63 89.94 12.86 64.06
N PHE A 64 89.93 11.57 63.78
CA PHE A 64 90.56 10.55 64.62
C PHE A 64 92.08 10.44 64.42
N GLN A 65 92.66 11.08 63.39
CA GLN A 65 94.10 10.98 63.13
C GLN A 65 94.98 11.88 64.04
N LYS A 66 94.40 12.79 64.84
CA LYS A 66 95.14 13.73 65.71
C LYS A 66 94.73 13.74 67.19
N ALA A 67 94.17 12.64 67.70
CA ALA A 67 93.67 12.56 69.08
C ALA A 67 94.72 12.12 70.13
N ASN A 68 96.00 12.47 69.97
CA ASN A 68 97.05 12.06 70.91
C ASN A 68 97.23 13.02 72.11
N GLU A 69 96.40 14.05 72.23
CA GLU A 69 96.27 14.90 73.42
C GLU A 69 94.78 15.05 73.77
N ILE A 70 94.33 14.44 74.87
CA ILE A 70 92.93 14.41 75.29
C ILE A 70 92.61 15.71 76.07
N ASP A 71 92.01 16.70 75.41
CA ASP A 71 91.41 17.89 76.03
C ASP A 71 89.92 17.62 76.37
N GLU A 72 89.37 18.24 77.43
CA GLU A 72 87.96 18.16 77.86
C GLU A 72 86.99 18.49 76.71
N ARG A 73 87.45 19.27 75.73
CA ARG A 73 86.75 19.61 74.48
C ARG A 73 86.48 18.42 73.57
N LEU A 74 87.44 17.50 73.41
CA LEU A 74 87.25 16.29 72.61
C LEU A 74 86.20 15.38 73.25
N ARG A 75 86.17 15.28 74.57
CA ARG A 75 85.15 14.54 75.31
C ARG A 75 83.75 15.14 75.11
N GLY A 76 83.65 16.47 75.08
CA GLY A 76 82.39 17.18 74.77
C GLY A 76 81.87 16.91 73.35
N ILE A 77 82.77 16.90 72.35
CA ILE A 77 82.42 16.63 70.95
C ILE A 77 81.99 15.18 70.76
N VAL A 78 82.70 14.21 71.35
CA VAL A 78 82.32 12.79 71.28
C VAL A 78 80.94 12.57 71.88
N LYS A 79 80.65 13.19 73.03
CA LYS A 79 79.33 13.11 73.67
C LYS A 79 78.21 13.77 72.84
N TRP A 80 78.49 14.90 72.19
CA TRP A 80 77.52 15.54 71.28
C TRP A 80 77.26 14.67 70.05
N LEU A 81 78.30 14.09 69.43
CA LEU A 81 78.17 13.17 68.30
C LEU A 81 77.38 11.91 68.68
N GLU A 82 77.65 11.34 69.85
CA GLU A 82 76.91 10.19 70.37
C GLU A 82 75.42 10.54 70.54
N ASN A 83 75.10 11.69 71.13
CA ASN A 83 73.72 12.15 71.29
C ASN A 83 73.02 12.40 69.95
N SER A 84 73.66 13.10 69.01
CA SER A 84 73.09 13.35 67.68
C SER A 84 72.95 12.07 66.86
N SER A 85 73.88 11.11 67.01
CA SER A 85 73.77 9.79 66.39
C SER A 85 72.58 9.00 66.95
N ASN A 86 72.36 9.05 68.26
CA ASN A 86 71.22 8.38 68.91
C ASN A 86 69.88 9.03 68.53
N GLU A 87 69.81 10.37 68.44
CA GLU A 87 68.64 11.08 67.92
C GLU A 87 68.35 10.70 66.46
N LEU A 88 69.39 10.61 65.63
CA LEU A 88 69.27 10.18 64.25
C LEU A 88 68.78 8.73 64.15
N GLU A 89 69.34 7.80 64.93
CA GLU A 89 68.89 6.42 64.97
C GLU A 89 67.40 6.33 65.35
N THR A 90 66.99 7.10 66.36
CA THR A 90 65.59 7.20 66.78
C THR A 90 64.71 7.67 65.63
N LYS A 91 65.13 8.70 64.89
CA LYS A 91 64.42 9.18 63.70
C LYS A 91 64.37 8.16 62.57
N MET A 92 65.45 7.42 62.34
CA MET A 92 65.44 6.34 61.34
C MET A 92 64.39 5.28 61.69
N ARG A 93 64.29 4.89 62.98
CA ARG A 93 63.27 3.95 63.46
C ARG A 93 61.84 4.51 63.32
N GLU A 94 61.63 5.80 63.59
CA GLU A 94 60.32 6.45 63.38
C GLU A 94 59.90 6.40 61.90
N TYR A 95 60.82 6.69 60.97
CA TYR A 95 60.55 6.61 59.54
C TYR A 95 60.35 5.17 59.05
N GLU A 96 61.11 4.21 59.58
CA GLU A 96 60.92 2.78 59.28
C GLU A 96 59.53 2.30 59.71
N SER A 97 59.09 2.66 60.92
CA SER A 97 57.73 2.39 61.40
C SER A 97 56.68 3.05 60.50
N TYR A 98 56.87 4.33 60.16
CA TYR A 98 55.97 5.05 59.27
C TYR A 98 55.83 4.38 57.89
N PHE A 99 56.93 3.99 57.25
CA PHE A 99 56.88 3.34 55.94
C PHE A 99 56.21 1.96 56.01
N THR A 100 56.38 1.25 57.12
CA THR A 100 55.69 -0.02 57.36
C THR A 100 54.17 0.18 57.46
N ASP A 101 53.72 1.15 58.24
CA ASP A 101 52.29 1.50 58.38
C ASP A 101 51.71 2.04 57.06
N PHE A 102 52.47 2.89 56.36
CA PHE A 102 52.07 3.42 55.07
C PHE A 102 51.92 2.31 54.02
N ASN A 103 52.88 1.40 53.91
CA ASN A 103 52.81 0.27 52.98
C ASN A 103 51.63 -0.66 53.32
N THR A 104 51.36 -0.87 54.61
CA THR A 104 50.20 -1.65 55.05
C THR A 104 48.89 -0.97 54.64
N SER A 105 48.77 0.34 54.86
CA SER A 105 47.62 1.13 54.42
C SER A 105 47.45 1.09 52.90
N MET A 106 48.53 1.27 52.13
CA MET A 106 48.49 1.22 50.67
C MET A 106 47.99 -0.13 50.15
N ARG A 107 48.47 -1.25 50.70
CA ARG A 107 48.01 -2.58 50.32
C ARG A 107 46.54 -2.80 50.66
N SER A 108 46.08 -2.33 51.83
CA SER A 108 44.66 -2.40 52.20
C SER A 108 43.79 -1.55 51.27
N ASN A 109 44.22 -0.32 50.96
CA ASN A 109 43.49 0.56 50.04
C ASN A 109 43.43 -0.04 48.63
N GLU A 110 44.51 -0.64 48.14
CA GLU A 110 44.56 -1.32 46.83
C GLU A 110 43.56 -2.49 46.78
N GLN A 111 43.51 -3.31 47.84
CA GLN A 111 42.56 -4.41 47.97
C GLN A 111 41.11 -3.92 48.01
N GLU A 112 40.82 -2.89 48.79
CA GLU A 112 39.48 -2.29 48.91
C GLU A 112 39.02 -1.71 47.57
N VAL A 113 39.87 -0.91 46.91
CA VAL A 113 39.58 -0.33 45.59
C VAL A 113 39.35 -1.43 44.56
N THR A 114 40.19 -2.47 44.55
CA THR A 114 40.04 -3.60 43.62
C THR A 114 38.73 -4.35 43.87
N ALA A 115 38.38 -4.60 45.13
CA ALA A 115 37.13 -5.27 45.49
C ALA A 115 35.89 -4.47 45.05
N ILE A 116 35.89 -3.15 45.32
CA ILE A 116 34.80 -2.25 44.91
C ILE A 116 34.68 -2.20 43.38
N LEU A 117 35.80 -2.08 42.65
CA LEU A 117 35.79 -2.04 41.18
C LEU A 117 35.30 -3.36 40.57
N ASN A 118 35.70 -4.50 41.13
CA ASN A 118 35.22 -5.82 40.68
C ASN A 118 33.72 -5.99 40.96
N ALA A 119 33.25 -5.59 42.14
CA ALA A 119 31.82 -5.62 42.48
C ALA A 119 31.00 -4.72 41.56
N ASN A 120 31.48 -3.50 41.28
CA ASN A 120 30.84 -2.58 40.34
C ASN A 120 30.81 -3.15 38.91
N THR A 121 31.90 -3.80 38.47
CA THR A 121 31.97 -4.45 37.15
C THR A 121 30.90 -5.52 37.01
N GLU A 122 30.73 -6.39 38.00
CA GLU A 122 29.73 -7.45 37.96
C GLU A 122 28.30 -6.89 38.08
N ASN A 123 28.08 -5.85 38.90
CA ASN A 123 26.79 -5.16 39.00
C ASN A 123 26.38 -4.54 37.65
N ILE A 124 27.28 -3.81 36.98
CA ILE A 124 27.02 -3.20 35.67
C ILE A 124 26.69 -4.27 34.64
N LYS A 125 27.47 -5.36 34.61
CA LYS A 125 27.24 -6.49 33.70
C LYS A 125 25.84 -7.12 33.89
N ASN A 126 25.40 -7.29 35.14
CA ASN A 126 24.08 -7.83 35.45
C ASN A 126 22.94 -6.88 35.05
N GLU A 127 23.09 -5.58 35.28
CA GLU A 127 22.09 -4.59 34.86
C GLU A 127 22.01 -4.47 33.33
N VAL A 128 23.15 -4.52 32.62
CA VAL A 128 23.16 -4.56 31.13
C VAL A 128 22.41 -5.79 30.63
N LYS A 129 22.68 -6.97 31.19
CA LYS A 129 21.98 -8.20 30.81
C LYS A 129 20.47 -8.12 31.07
N LYS A 130 20.06 -7.48 32.17
CA LYS A 130 18.65 -7.24 32.49
C LYS A 130 17.99 -6.32 31.47
N LEU A 131 18.65 -5.23 31.07
CA LEU A 131 18.17 -4.31 30.05
C LEU A 131 18.08 -4.99 28.67
N GLU A 132 19.07 -5.81 28.30
CA GLU A 132 19.04 -6.60 27.07
C GLU A 132 17.82 -7.52 27.02
N ASN A 133 17.54 -8.23 28.11
CA ASN A 133 16.35 -9.10 28.21
C ASN A 133 15.04 -8.31 28.08
N GLN A 134 14.94 -7.13 28.71
CA GLN A 134 13.76 -6.27 28.60
C GLN A 134 13.55 -5.75 27.17
N ILE A 135 14.62 -5.36 26.48
CA ILE A 135 14.57 -4.93 25.07
C ILE A 135 14.10 -6.08 24.18
N ILE A 136 14.59 -7.30 24.39
CA ILE A 136 14.17 -8.50 23.65
C ILE A 136 12.67 -8.77 23.88
N GLU A 137 12.20 -8.69 25.13
CA GLU A 137 10.77 -8.89 25.45
C GLU A 137 9.88 -7.84 24.76
N ILE A 138 10.23 -6.56 24.88
CA ILE A 138 9.48 -5.45 24.28
C ILE A 138 9.45 -5.60 22.75
N THR A 139 10.60 -5.90 22.13
CA THR A 139 10.70 -6.08 20.68
C THR A 139 9.86 -7.27 20.21
N THR A 140 9.87 -8.37 20.96
CA THR A 140 9.06 -9.57 20.64
C THR A 140 7.57 -9.25 20.74
N ARG A 141 7.13 -8.58 21.82
CA ARG A 141 5.73 -8.17 21.99
C ARG A 141 5.28 -7.23 20.89
N LEU A 142 6.11 -6.23 20.53
CA LEU A 142 5.83 -5.30 19.44
C LEU A 142 5.70 -6.03 18.10
N LEU A 143 6.61 -6.97 17.80
CA LEU A 143 6.56 -7.78 16.58
C LEU A 143 5.28 -8.62 16.52
N THR A 144 4.92 -9.29 17.61
CA THR A 144 3.67 -10.07 17.69
C THR A 144 2.44 -9.18 17.52
N SER A 145 2.40 -8.00 18.17
CA SER A 145 1.30 -7.05 18.01
C SER A 145 1.17 -6.56 16.56
N TYR A 146 2.29 -6.27 15.90
CA TYR A 146 2.29 -5.83 14.51
C TYR A 146 1.83 -6.94 13.55
N GLN A 147 2.24 -8.18 13.79
CA GLN A 147 1.76 -9.34 13.02
C GLN A 147 0.23 -9.52 13.14
N ILE A 148 -0.30 -9.46 14.37
CA ILE A 148 -1.75 -9.54 14.62
C ILE A 148 -2.50 -8.41 13.92
N PHE A 149 -1.96 -7.18 13.97
CA PHE A 149 -2.54 -6.03 13.29
C PHE A 149 -2.63 -6.25 11.77
N LEU A 150 -1.55 -6.70 11.14
CA LEU A 150 -1.51 -6.98 9.70
C LEU A 150 -2.47 -8.11 9.30
N ASP A 151 -2.55 -9.19 10.09
CA ASP A 151 -3.45 -10.30 9.83
C ASP A 151 -4.92 -9.87 9.94
N ASN A 152 -5.26 -9.04 10.92
CA ASN A 152 -6.59 -8.45 11.07
C ASN A 152 -6.94 -7.53 9.90
N ALA A 153 -6.02 -6.66 9.47
CA ALA A 153 -6.21 -5.77 8.33
C ALA A 153 -6.44 -6.56 7.03
N LYS A 154 -5.66 -7.63 6.81
CA LYS A 154 -5.82 -8.52 5.66
C LYS A 154 -7.17 -9.24 5.68
N LYS A 155 -7.58 -9.77 6.83
CA LYS A 155 -8.88 -10.45 7.00
C LYS A 155 -10.05 -9.49 6.73
N SER A 156 -10.01 -8.29 7.30
CA SER A 156 -11.03 -7.25 7.07
C SER A 156 -11.12 -6.86 5.61
N THR A 157 -9.98 -6.62 4.95
CA THR A 157 -9.92 -6.28 3.52
C THR A 157 -10.52 -7.40 2.66
N ASN A 158 -10.17 -8.67 2.94
CA ASN A 158 -10.71 -9.81 2.21
C ASN A 158 -12.24 -9.94 2.38
N ASN A 159 -12.76 -9.71 3.59
CA ASN A 159 -14.21 -9.72 3.83
C ASN A 159 -14.91 -8.63 3.00
N GLN A 160 -14.39 -7.40 3.02
CA GLN A 160 -14.96 -6.30 2.25
C GLN A 160 -14.93 -6.57 0.73
N ILE A 161 -13.84 -7.16 0.23
CA ILE A 161 -13.73 -7.56 -1.19
C ILE A 161 -14.79 -8.62 -1.53
N ALA A 162 -14.97 -9.63 -0.67
CA ALA A 162 -15.95 -10.69 -0.89
C ALA A 162 -17.37 -10.13 -0.91
N GLU A 163 -17.72 -9.26 0.05
CA GLU A 163 -19.03 -8.59 0.12
C GLU A 163 -19.28 -7.73 -1.12
N ASN A 164 -18.33 -6.86 -1.48
CA ASN A 164 -18.45 -5.98 -2.65
C ASN A 164 -18.55 -6.78 -3.96
N LYS A 165 -17.83 -7.90 -4.07
CA LYS A 165 -17.91 -8.80 -5.22
C LYS A 165 -19.30 -9.42 -5.33
N THR A 166 -19.85 -9.92 -4.24
CA THR A 166 -21.22 -10.48 -4.21
C THR A 166 -22.25 -9.44 -4.59
N ALA A 167 -22.22 -8.27 -3.95
CA ALA A 167 -23.15 -7.17 -4.26
C ALA A 167 -23.05 -6.71 -5.73
N SER A 168 -21.84 -6.63 -6.27
CA SER A 168 -21.63 -6.28 -7.69
C SER A 168 -22.20 -7.33 -8.64
N LEU A 169 -22.04 -8.63 -8.32
CA LEU A 169 -22.60 -9.73 -9.12
C LEU A 169 -24.13 -9.73 -9.09
N GLU A 170 -24.73 -9.49 -7.92
CA GLU A 170 -26.18 -9.37 -7.77
C GLU A 170 -26.73 -8.17 -8.55
N ALA A 171 -26.07 -7.01 -8.48
CA ALA A 171 -26.45 -5.83 -9.25
C ALA A 171 -26.40 -6.07 -10.76
N ILE A 172 -25.35 -6.75 -11.25
CA ILE A 172 -25.23 -7.12 -12.67
C ILE A 172 -26.33 -8.12 -13.08
N ALA A 173 -26.64 -9.10 -12.23
CA ALA A 173 -27.71 -10.06 -12.50
C ALA A 173 -29.09 -9.38 -12.58
N GLN A 174 -29.35 -8.42 -11.71
CA GLN A 174 -30.58 -7.63 -11.73
C GLN A 174 -30.65 -6.75 -12.99
N ALA A 175 -29.57 -6.03 -13.32
CA ALA A 175 -29.51 -5.20 -14.53
C ALA A 175 -29.72 -6.04 -15.81
N LYS A 176 -29.11 -7.23 -15.89
CA LYS A 176 -29.30 -8.17 -17.00
C LYS A 176 -30.76 -8.63 -17.11
N THR A 177 -31.40 -8.94 -15.98
CA THR A 177 -32.81 -9.37 -15.94
C THR A 177 -33.74 -8.24 -16.42
N ASN A 178 -33.53 -7.02 -15.94
CA ASN A 178 -34.30 -5.85 -16.36
C ASN A 178 -34.15 -5.60 -17.87
N ALA A 179 -32.91 -5.60 -18.38
CA ALA A 179 -32.64 -5.42 -19.80
C ALA A 179 -33.31 -6.50 -20.66
N ASN A 180 -33.27 -7.77 -20.23
CA ASN A 180 -33.95 -8.86 -20.94
C ASN A 180 -35.48 -8.66 -20.95
N ASN A 181 -36.08 -8.25 -19.83
CA ASN A 181 -37.52 -7.99 -19.75
C ASN A 181 -37.93 -6.85 -20.70
N GLU A 182 -37.17 -5.76 -20.74
CA GLU A 182 -37.40 -4.63 -21.66
C GLU A 182 -37.26 -5.07 -23.13
N ILE A 183 -36.22 -5.84 -23.46
CA ILE A 183 -36.03 -6.39 -24.81
C ILE A 183 -37.22 -7.27 -25.21
N SER A 184 -37.66 -8.19 -24.36
CA SER A 184 -38.81 -9.05 -24.65
C SER A 184 -40.10 -8.25 -24.83
N ALA A 185 -40.37 -7.25 -23.97
CA ALA A 185 -41.53 -6.39 -24.10
C ALA A 185 -41.53 -5.61 -25.43
N ASN A 186 -40.39 -5.00 -25.78
CA ASN A 186 -40.23 -4.27 -27.04
C ASN A 186 -40.34 -5.18 -28.27
N GLN A 187 -39.81 -6.41 -28.21
CA GLN A 187 -39.97 -7.40 -29.27
C GLN A 187 -41.43 -7.77 -29.48
N THR A 188 -42.17 -8.05 -28.41
CA THR A 188 -43.61 -8.35 -28.49
C THR A 188 -44.38 -7.17 -29.08
N GLN A 189 -44.10 -5.95 -28.64
CA GLN A 189 -44.76 -4.75 -29.17
C GLN A 189 -44.46 -4.55 -30.66
N ALA A 190 -43.21 -4.72 -31.08
CA ALA A 190 -42.83 -4.60 -32.49
C ALA A 190 -43.53 -5.66 -33.37
N ILE A 191 -43.61 -6.91 -32.90
CA ILE A 191 -44.32 -8.00 -33.60
C ILE A 191 -45.81 -7.67 -33.73
N ASN A 192 -46.45 -7.17 -32.67
CA ASN A 192 -47.86 -6.77 -32.71
C ASN A 192 -48.10 -5.64 -33.71
N ASN A 193 -47.28 -4.58 -33.68
CA ASN A 193 -47.36 -3.47 -34.63
C ASN A 193 -47.21 -3.94 -36.09
N ILE A 194 -46.27 -4.86 -36.36
CA ILE A 194 -46.07 -5.42 -37.71
C ILE A 194 -47.31 -6.25 -38.14
N ASN A 195 -47.89 -7.04 -37.24
CA ASN A 195 -49.09 -7.82 -37.53
C ASN A 195 -50.31 -6.93 -37.81
N GLU A 196 -50.51 -5.87 -37.02
CA GLU A 196 -51.58 -4.88 -37.25
C GLU A 196 -51.40 -4.18 -38.60
N ALA A 197 -50.19 -3.72 -38.92
CA ALA A 197 -49.87 -3.11 -40.21
C ALA A 197 -50.11 -4.08 -41.38
N LYS A 198 -49.74 -5.37 -41.22
CA LYS A 198 -49.98 -6.41 -42.23
C LYS A 198 -51.48 -6.65 -42.45
N VAL A 199 -52.28 -6.71 -41.38
CA VAL A 199 -53.74 -6.87 -41.48
C VAL A 199 -54.35 -5.65 -42.18
N SER A 200 -53.96 -4.43 -41.79
CA SER A 200 -54.42 -3.18 -42.43
C SER A 200 -54.11 -3.16 -43.93
N ALA A 201 -52.87 -3.47 -44.31
CA ALA A 201 -52.46 -3.55 -45.71
C ALA A 201 -53.24 -4.62 -46.50
N THR A 202 -53.46 -5.79 -45.90
CA THR A 202 -54.23 -6.88 -46.52
C THR A 202 -55.70 -6.47 -46.74
N THR A 203 -56.31 -5.80 -45.76
CA THR A 203 -57.68 -5.26 -45.87
C THR A 203 -57.76 -4.23 -46.99
N GLN A 204 -56.82 -3.28 -47.06
CA GLN A 204 -56.79 -2.27 -48.13
C GLN A 204 -56.62 -2.91 -49.52
N ILE A 205 -55.74 -3.90 -49.66
CA ILE A 205 -55.55 -4.65 -50.91
C ILE A 205 -56.84 -5.35 -51.32
N ASN A 206 -57.55 -6.00 -50.39
CA ASN A 206 -58.80 -6.69 -50.69
C ASN A 206 -59.92 -5.72 -51.10
N THR A 207 -60.05 -4.57 -50.42
CA THR A 207 -60.99 -3.51 -50.81
C THR A 207 -60.70 -3.00 -52.22
N ASN A 208 -59.45 -2.63 -52.51
CA ASN A 208 -59.06 -2.14 -53.83
C ASN A 208 -59.29 -3.20 -54.91
N LYS A 209 -58.99 -4.48 -54.61
CA LYS A 209 -59.26 -5.59 -55.52
C LYS A 209 -60.76 -5.72 -55.84
N GLN A 210 -61.62 -5.61 -54.82
CA GLN A 210 -63.07 -5.68 -55.02
C GLN A 210 -63.60 -4.49 -55.83
N GLU A 211 -63.11 -3.28 -55.56
CA GLU A 211 -63.46 -2.08 -56.30
C GLU A 211 -63.08 -2.21 -57.79
N VAL A 212 -61.85 -2.65 -58.07
CA VAL A 212 -61.40 -2.91 -59.45
C VAL A 212 -62.26 -3.98 -60.14
N LEU A 213 -62.60 -5.07 -59.45
CA LEU A 213 -63.47 -6.12 -60.01
C LEU A 213 -64.88 -5.59 -60.32
N ASN A 214 -65.45 -4.75 -59.46
CA ASN A 214 -66.75 -4.13 -59.67
C ASN A 214 -66.71 -3.19 -60.89
N ASN A 215 -65.68 -2.35 -61.01
CA ASN A 215 -65.50 -1.43 -62.15
C ASN A 215 -65.37 -2.21 -63.47
N ILE A 216 -64.54 -3.26 -63.52
CA ILE A 216 -64.40 -4.12 -64.71
C ILE A 216 -65.74 -4.78 -65.08
N THR A 217 -66.52 -5.21 -64.08
CA THR A 217 -67.83 -5.82 -64.32
C THR A 217 -68.82 -4.83 -64.91
N GLN A 218 -68.82 -3.59 -64.41
CA GLN A 218 -69.66 -2.50 -64.90
C GLN A 218 -69.29 -2.11 -66.33
N GLU A 219 -68.01 -1.84 -66.62
CA GLU A 219 -67.53 -1.52 -67.97
C GLU A 219 -67.83 -2.66 -68.97
N LYS A 220 -67.69 -3.92 -68.55
CA LYS A 220 -68.05 -5.07 -69.38
C LYS A 220 -69.55 -5.08 -69.73
N GLN A 221 -70.43 -4.75 -68.78
CA GLN A 221 -71.88 -4.66 -69.02
C GLN A 221 -72.20 -3.50 -69.98
N GLU A 222 -71.58 -2.34 -69.78
CA GLU A 222 -71.73 -1.16 -70.63
C GLU A 222 -71.29 -1.45 -72.06
N ALA A 223 -70.07 -1.96 -72.26
CA ALA A 223 -69.57 -2.37 -73.57
C ALA A 223 -70.47 -3.43 -74.23
N THR A 224 -71.02 -4.37 -73.46
CA THR A 224 -71.98 -5.36 -73.98
C THR A 224 -73.27 -4.69 -74.46
N SER A 225 -73.77 -3.69 -73.74
CA SER A 225 -74.95 -2.91 -74.13
C SER A 225 -74.68 -2.10 -75.39
N GLU A 226 -73.57 -1.36 -75.45
CA GLU A 226 -73.15 -0.58 -76.62
C GLU A 226 -73.00 -1.46 -77.87
N ILE A 227 -72.37 -2.63 -77.73
CA ILE A 227 -72.25 -3.60 -78.84
C ILE A 227 -73.63 -4.07 -79.31
N ASN A 228 -74.56 -4.33 -78.39
CA ASN A 228 -75.91 -4.76 -78.74
C ASN A 228 -76.72 -3.65 -79.43
N GLU A 229 -76.57 -2.41 -79.00
CA GLU A 229 -77.18 -1.24 -79.65
C GLU A 229 -76.58 -1.03 -81.05
N ALA A 230 -75.26 -1.05 -81.18
CA ALA A 230 -74.58 -0.94 -82.47
C ALA A 230 -75.04 -2.04 -83.45
N LYS A 231 -75.19 -3.28 -82.97
CA LYS A 231 -75.74 -4.39 -83.78
C LYS A 231 -77.18 -4.11 -84.23
N LYS A 232 -78.06 -3.61 -83.35
CA LYS A 232 -79.44 -3.26 -83.71
C LYS A 232 -79.47 -2.14 -84.76
N THR A 233 -78.67 -1.09 -84.56
CA THR A 233 -78.56 0.02 -85.52
C THR A 233 -78.09 -0.46 -86.88
N ALA A 234 -76.99 -1.22 -86.94
CA ALA A 234 -76.49 -1.79 -88.18
C ALA A 234 -77.49 -2.72 -88.87
N PHE A 235 -78.22 -3.54 -88.10
CA PHE A 235 -79.29 -4.40 -88.63
C PHE A 235 -80.46 -3.58 -89.20
N ASN A 236 -80.87 -2.52 -88.52
CA ASN A 236 -81.93 -1.62 -88.98
C ASN A 236 -81.53 -0.83 -90.23
N GLU A 237 -80.30 -0.30 -90.29
CA GLU A 237 -79.76 0.37 -91.48
C GLU A 237 -79.69 -0.58 -92.68
N LEU A 238 -79.27 -1.83 -92.46
CA LEU A 238 -79.29 -2.87 -93.48
C LEU A 238 -80.73 -3.16 -93.96
N LEU A 239 -81.68 -3.27 -93.04
CA LEU A 239 -83.11 -3.45 -93.32
C LEU A 239 -83.68 -2.30 -94.16
N GLU A 240 -83.39 -1.05 -93.81
CA GLU A 240 -83.81 0.14 -94.58
C GLU A 240 -83.17 0.15 -95.97
N THR A 241 -81.91 -0.22 -96.10
CA THR A 241 -81.22 -0.36 -97.40
C THR A 241 -81.86 -1.45 -98.27
N LEU A 242 -82.37 -2.52 -97.65
CA LEU A 242 -83.01 -3.63 -98.34
C LEU A 242 -84.51 -3.43 -98.61
N LYS A 243 -85.22 -2.63 -97.79
CA LYS A 243 -86.66 -2.33 -97.92
C LYS A 243 -87.09 -1.94 -99.35
N PRO A 244 -86.44 -1.01 -100.07
CA PRO A 244 -86.83 -0.67 -101.44
C PRO A 244 -86.58 -1.82 -102.42
N LYS A 245 -85.56 -2.66 -102.20
CA LYS A 245 -85.30 -3.86 -103.01
C LYS A 245 -86.38 -4.93 -102.79
N PHE A 246 -86.86 -5.10 -101.56
CA PHE A 246 -88.00 -5.96 -101.25
C PHE A 246 -89.33 -5.38 -101.76
N SER A 247 -89.55 -4.07 -101.65
CA SER A 247 -90.73 -3.39 -102.18
C SER A 247 -90.84 -3.56 -103.71
N GLY A 248 -89.72 -3.46 -104.44
CA GLY A 248 -89.67 -3.81 -105.87
C GLY A 248 -90.05 -5.28 -106.13
N LEU A 249 -89.64 -6.20 -105.25
CA LEU A 249 -90.04 -7.61 -105.31
C LEU A 249 -91.54 -7.80 -105.02
N PHE A 250 -92.11 -7.08 -104.06
CA PHE A 250 -93.53 -7.17 -103.68
C PHE A 250 -94.47 -6.51 -104.68
N VAL A 251 -94.07 -5.42 -105.36
CA VAL A 251 -94.82 -4.91 -106.52
C VAL A 251 -94.80 -5.96 -107.65
N GLY A 252 -93.67 -6.65 -107.84
CA GLY A 252 -93.58 -7.81 -108.72
C GLY A 252 -94.52 -8.97 -108.31
N VAL A 253 -94.56 -9.32 -107.02
CA VAL A 253 -95.41 -10.41 -106.49
C VAL A 253 -96.89 -10.03 -106.43
N TYR A 254 -97.26 -8.77 -106.22
CA TYR A 254 -98.67 -8.33 -106.24
C TYR A 254 -99.22 -8.33 -107.68
N TYR A 255 -98.38 -8.00 -108.68
CA TYR A 255 -98.70 -8.26 -110.08
C TYR A 255 -98.88 -9.76 -110.35
N ILE A 256 -98.06 -10.62 -109.76
CA ILE A 256 -98.18 -12.07 -109.90
C ILE A 256 -99.40 -12.63 -109.12
N ARG A 257 -99.75 -12.11 -107.94
CA ARG A 257 -100.87 -12.60 -107.12
C ARG A 257 -102.24 -12.20 -107.67
N ASN A 258 -102.36 -11.04 -108.32
CA ASN A 258 -103.58 -10.68 -109.06
C ASN A 258 -103.72 -11.42 -110.40
N VAL A 259 -102.63 -11.98 -110.94
CA VAL A 259 -102.67 -12.84 -112.14
C VAL A 259 -102.79 -14.34 -111.77
N ILE A 260 -102.45 -14.75 -110.54
CA ILE A 260 -102.49 -16.15 -110.05
C ILE A 260 -103.43 -16.27 -108.81
N TYR A 261 -104.58 -15.60 -108.82
CA TYR A 261 -105.76 -16.05 -108.05
C TYR A 261 -106.75 -16.84 -108.94
N ILE A 262 -106.30 -17.19 -110.15
CA ILE A 262 -106.88 -18.25 -110.97
C ILE A 262 -105.91 -19.43 -110.90
N LYS A 263 -106.27 -20.45 -110.09
CA LYS A 263 -105.64 -21.78 -109.88
C LYS A 263 -104.89 -22.01 -108.54
N GLY A 264 -105.67 -22.37 -107.52
CA GLY A 264 -105.51 -23.56 -106.67
C GLY A 264 -104.21 -23.82 -105.88
N GLY A 265 -104.33 -23.84 -104.53
CA GLY A 265 -103.73 -24.89 -103.70
C GLY A 265 -102.40 -24.62 -102.98
N TRP A 266 -102.33 -23.63 -102.06
CA TRP A 266 -101.11 -23.39 -101.26
C TRP A 266 -101.31 -23.27 -99.72
N GLU A 267 -102.53 -23.39 -99.20
CA GLU A 267 -102.78 -23.15 -97.76
C GLU A 267 -102.30 -24.28 -96.82
N GLN A 268 -101.89 -25.44 -97.34
CA GLN A 268 -101.49 -26.57 -96.48
C GLN A 268 -100.01 -26.56 -96.03
N LYS A 269 -99.12 -25.73 -96.62
CA LYS A 269 -97.66 -25.85 -96.44
C LYS A 269 -97.00 -24.88 -95.44
N VAL A 270 -97.77 -23.93 -94.89
CA VAL A 270 -97.22 -22.91 -93.97
C VAL A 270 -97.30 -23.35 -92.50
N LYS A 271 -98.03 -24.43 -92.18
CA LYS A 271 -98.19 -24.92 -90.81
C LYS A 271 -97.01 -25.79 -90.30
N ASP A 272 -96.16 -26.29 -91.19
CA ASP A 272 -95.05 -27.20 -90.81
C ASP A 272 -93.74 -26.48 -90.44
N LEU A 273 -93.65 -25.16 -90.61
CA LEU A 273 -92.42 -24.39 -90.33
C LEU A 273 -92.44 -23.62 -89.01
N SER A 274 -93.55 -23.60 -88.28
CA SER A 274 -93.64 -22.90 -86.98
C SER A 274 -93.16 -23.72 -85.77
N ASP A 275 -92.95 -25.03 -85.94
CA ASP A 275 -92.81 -25.97 -84.82
C ASP A 275 -91.37 -26.45 -84.56
N TYR A 276 -90.36 -25.62 -84.87
CA TYR A 276 -88.98 -25.88 -84.44
C TYR A 276 -88.62 -25.10 -83.17
N THR A 277 -89.01 -25.63 -82.01
CA THR A 277 -88.42 -25.25 -80.72
C THR A 277 -87.02 -25.85 -80.60
N LEU A 278 -85.99 -25.01 -80.68
CA LEU A 278 -84.60 -25.34 -80.36
C LEU A 278 -84.41 -25.45 -78.85
N GLU A 279 -84.08 -26.66 -78.39
CA GLU A 279 -83.70 -27.00 -77.01
C GLU A 279 -82.52 -26.15 -76.52
N LYS A 280 -82.65 -25.59 -75.31
CA LYS A 280 -81.53 -25.07 -74.53
C LYS A 280 -80.90 -26.21 -73.73
N SER A 281 -79.71 -26.64 -74.15
CA SER A 281 -78.76 -27.37 -73.31
C SER A 281 -78.30 -26.46 -72.16
N LYS A 282 -78.79 -26.73 -70.95
CA LYS A 282 -78.17 -26.24 -69.71
C LYS A 282 -77.19 -27.29 -69.21
N LYS A 283 -75.89 -26.96 -69.17
CA LYS A 283 -74.93 -27.51 -68.19
C LYS A 283 -73.68 -26.62 -68.11
N GLY A 284 -73.38 -26.20 -66.88
CA GLY A 284 -72.32 -25.29 -66.43
C GLY A 284 -72.91 -24.49 -65.25
N GLU A 285 -72.45 -24.58 -64.01
CA GLU A 285 -71.21 -25.12 -63.41
C GLU A 285 -71.54 -25.84 -62.09
#